data_AF-A0A914X9F5-F1
#
_entry.id   AF-A0A914X9F5-F1
#
_cell.length_a   1.000
_cell.length_b   1.000
_cell.length_c   1.000
_cell.angle_alpha   90.00
_cell.angle_beta   90.00
_cell.angle_gamma   90.00
#
_symmetry.space_group_name_H-M   'P 1'
#
loop_
_entity.id
_entity.type
_entity.pdbx_description
1 polymer ?
#
loop_
_entity_poly.entity_id
_entity_poly.type
_entity_poly.pdbx_seq_one_letter_code
_entity_poly.pdbx_strand_id
1 'polypeptide(L)'
;MTSTSGQSDYGCSVNDLRNLMEYRGTKGKTKIQSDFGGTEGLCRRLKTDSVSGIPNTTEELKRRRAYFGVNEIPPHTPKGYFQLIWKALQNLPLFLLLVFASVSLVFLSFFEPYYDGTGGGGSDDVKYGVGWVECFAILISVVLYVLVTALSDYTMERRFRGLPSMIEMENKFSVIRGGTQIQVAVSELVVGDNVEIKNGDLVPADGILIASNDLKIDESPLTGESDQIKESPESGPMLQIKKSPDSDPMLLSGTRVAEGSGKMLVTAVGVNSQTGIITTLLGPKNAAVEVRKAAKRRAVFFYWLQFIVSTVLFIIRTYIIDGNSFSYSHFSNHLSYFLRISILLFAYTLPLALPIALVLIWRQHGWYAVRLRRFIQYQFTVKGVATFIAFITAIALGQLFV
;
A
#
# COMPACT_ATOMS: atom_id res chain seq x y z
N MET A 1 -27.79 14.92 -17.06
CA MET A 1 -28.84 15.45 -16.18
C MET A 1 -28.26 16.63 -15.45
N THR A 2 -28.83 17.79 -15.72
CA THR A 2 -28.42 19.14 -15.35
C THR A 2 -28.31 19.31 -13.83
N SER A 3 -27.14 19.78 -13.38
CA SER A 3 -26.84 20.17 -12.01
C SER A 3 -27.66 21.41 -11.62
N THR A 4 -28.84 21.18 -11.06
CA THR A 4 -29.58 22.22 -10.33
C THR A 4 -28.72 22.69 -9.16
N SER A 5 -28.37 23.98 -9.21
CA SER A 5 -27.89 24.79 -8.10
C SER A 5 -28.92 24.73 -6.96
N GLY A 6 -28.82 23.68 -6.14
CA GLY A 6 -29.60 23.56 -4.92
C GLY A 6 -29.17 24.64 -3.96
N GLN A 7 -30.07 25.59 -3.70
CA GLN A 7 -29.93 26.55 -2.62
C GLN A 7 -29.63 25.75 -1.35
N SER A 8 -28.44 25.91 -0.80
CA SER A 8 -27.99 25.12 0.33
C SER A 8 -28.86 25.44 1.53
N ASP A 9 -29.37 24.41 2.20
CA ASP A 9 -30.14 24.54 3.43
C ASP A 9 -29.31 25.17 4.58
N TYR A 10 -27.99 25.27 4.39
CA TYR A 10 -27.03 25.93 5.27
C TYR A 10 -26.45 27.18 4.60
N GLY A 11 -26.08 28.18 5.39
CA GLY A 11 -25.51 29.45 4.91
C GLY A 11 -24.02 29.39 4.52
N CYS A 12 -23.48 28.19 4.29
CA CYS A 12 -22.08 27.97 3.90
C CYS A 12 -21.93 26.69 3.07
N SER A 13 -20.95 26.68 2.16
CA SER A 13 -20.60 25.51 1.36
C SER A 13 -19.44 24.71 1.96
N VAL A 14 -19.29 23.46 1.54
CA VAL A 14 -18.15 22.61 1.92
C VAL A 14 -16.83 23.24 1.50
N ASN A 15 -16.78 23.92 0.36
CA ASN A 15 -15.59 24.59 -0.13
C ASN A 15 -15.22 25.80 0.73
N ASP A 16 -16.20 26.57 1.21
CA ASP A 16 -15.95 27.71 2.10
C ASP A 16 -15.32 27.25 3.42
N LEU A 17 -15.86 26.17 4.00
CA LEU A 17 -15.33 25.59 5.23
C LEU A 17 -13.94 24.97 5.02
N ARG A 18 -13.70 24.33 3.88
CA ARG A 18 -12.38 23.79 3.53
C ARG A 18 -11.34 24.91 3.41
N ASN A 19 -11.66 25.97 2.66
CA ASN A 19 -10.78 27.11 2.46
C ASN A 19 -10.50 27.84 3.78
N LEU A 20 -11.50 27.91 4.68
CA LEU A 20 -11.32 28.47 6.01
C LEU A 20 -10.23 27.72 6.80
N MET A 21 -10.21 26.39 6.70
CA MET A 21 -9.22 25.55 7.39
C MET A 21 -7.82 25.57 6.76
N GLU A 22 -7.59 26.28 5.66
CA GLU A 22 -6.23 26.51 5.12
C GLU A 22 -5.48 27.61 5.89
N TYR A 23 -6.20 28.52 6.53
CA TYR A 23 -5.62 29.62 7.29
C TYR A 23 -5.22 29.16 8.71
N ARG A 24 -4.29 29.90 9.33
CA ARG A 24 -3.73 29.61 10.66
C ARG A 24 -3.61 30.89 11.48
N GLY A 25 -3.65 30.78 12.80
CA GLY A 25 -3.39 31.89 13.71
C GLY A 25 -4.31 33.08 13.49
N THR A 26 -3.73 34.27 13.54
CA THR A 26 -4.45 35.54 13.40
C THR A 26 -5.11 35.70 12.03
N LYS A 27 -4.51 35.14 10.96
CA LYS A 27 -5.11 35.14 9.62
C LYS A 27 -6.42 34.34 9.59
N GLY A 28 -6.45 33.20 10.28
CA GLY A 28 -7.65 32.39 10.45
C GLY A 28 -8.76 33.15 11.17
N LYS A 29 -8.43 33.84 12.28
CA LYS A 29 -9.39 34.70 13.01
C LYS A 29 -9.98 35.79 12.12
N THR A 30 -9.12 36.53 11.41
CA THR A 30 -9.58 37.60 10.50
C THR A 30 -10.52 37.06 9.43
N LYS A 31 -10.23 35.86 8.90
CA LYS A 31 -11.07 35.21 7.89
C LYS A 31 -12.44 34.78 8.44
N ILE A 32 -12.49 34.25 9.66
CA ILE A 32 -13.77 33.98 10.35
C ILE A 32 -14.57 35.28 10.50
N GLN A 33 -13.91 36.35 10.93
CA GLN A 33 -14.56 37.63 11.16
C GLN A 33 -15.10 38.24 9.85
N SER A 34 -14.31 38.22 8.77
CA SER A 34 -14.70 38.82 7.49
C SER A 34 -15.79 38.05 6.77
N ASP A 35 -15.66 36.72 6.69
CA ASP A 35 -16.49 35.91 5.80
C ASP A 35 -17.76 35.42 6.48
N PHE A 36 -17.70 35.22 7.81
CA PHE A 36 -18.79 34.61 8.59
C PHE A 36 -19.33 35.53 9.69
N GLY A 37 -18.69 36.66 9.99
CA GLY A 37 -19.12 37.57 11.06
C GLY A 37 -18.73 37.09 12.47
N GLY A 38 -17.66 36.31 12.58
CA GLY A 38 -17.19 35.74 13.85
C GLY A 38 -17.66 34.31 14.09
N THR A 39 -17.31 33.75 15.25
CA THR A 39 -17.68 32.38 15.64
C THR A 39 -19.19 32.21 15.74
N GLU A 40 -19.91 33.19 16.30
CA GLU A 40 -21.38 33.17 16.36
C GLU A 40 -22.03 33.22 14.97
N GLY A 41 -21.50 34.03 14.06
CA GLY A 41 -22.03 34.13 12.69
C GLY A 41 -21.83 32.83 11.90
N LEU A 42 -20.70 32.15 12.12
CA LEU A 42 -20.48 30.80 11.60
C LEU A 42 -21.47 29.79 12.18
N CYS A 43 -21.71 29.82 13.50
CA CYS A 43 -22.71 28.97 14.16
C CYS A 43 -24.11 29.16 13.54
N ARG A 44 -24.53 30.42 13.33
CA ARG A 44 -25.81 30.75 12.68
C ARG A 44 -25.90 30.20 11.26
N ARG A 45 -24.84 30.31 10.45
CA ARG A 45 -24.80 29.77 9.08
C ARG A 45 -24.84 28.25 9.05
N LEU A 46 -24.22 27.60 10.03
CA LEU A 46 -24.25 26.15 10.23
C LEU A 46 -25.53 25.67 10.94
N LYS A 47 -26.46 26.56 11.29
CA LYS A 47 -27.66 26.25 12.08
C LYS A 47 -27.33 25.44 13.35
N THR A 48 -26.26 25.82 14.04
CA THR A 48 -25.84 25.22 15.32
C THR A 48 -25.79 26.30 16.38
N ASP A 49 -26.04 25.92 17.63
CA ASP A 49 -25.89 26.80 18.78
C ASP A 49 -24.54 26.56 19.48
N SER A 50 -23.87 27.61 19.94
CA SER A 50 -22.55 27.49 20.60
C SER A 50 -22.64 26.83 21.98
N VAL A 51 -23.82 26.87 22.61
CA VAL A 51 -24.07 26.28 23.93
C VAL A 51 -24.72 24.92 23.79
N SER A 52 -25.87 24.84 23.11
CA SER A 52 -26.68 23.61 23.01
C SER A 52 -26.33 22.69 21.84
N GLY A 53 -25.47 23.13 20.92
CA GLY A 53 -25.03 22.35 19.76
C GLY A 53 -26.14 22.10 18.75
N ILE A 54 -26.04 20.99 18.01
CA ILE A 54 -27.05 20.59 17.01
C ILE A 54 -28.17 19.76 17.62
N PRO A 55 -29.38 19.73 17.02
CA PRO A 55 -30.43 18.81 17.44
C PRO A 55 -29.99 17.34 17.28
N ASN A 56 -30.23 16.51 18.29
CA ASN A 56 -29.89 15.07 18.25
C ASN A 56 -30.94 14.23 17.49
N THR A 57 -31.42 14.72 16.34
CA THR A 57 -32.41 14.02 15.51
C THR A 57 -31.71 13.29 14.37
N THR A 58 -32.03 12.01 14.15
CA THR A 58 -31.39 11.18 13.11
C THR A 58 -31.50 11.79 11.70
N GLU A 59 -32.61 12.46 11.40
CA GLU A 59 -32.83 13.10 10.10
C GLU A 59 -31.91 14.31 9.86
N GLU A 60 -31.65 15.14 10.89
CA GLU A 60 -30.70 16.25 10.78
C GLU A 60 -29.27 15.75 10.62
N LEU A 61 -28.89 14.69 11.36
CA LEU A 61 -27.57 14.06 11.23
C LEU A 61 -27.37 13.48 9.82
N LYS A 62 -28.38 12.78 9.26
CA LYS A 62 -28.35 12.27 7.88
C LYS A 62 -28.24 13.42 6.87
N ARG A 63 -29.00 14.51 7.05
CA ARG A 63 -28.96 15.68 6.16
C ARG A 63 -27.57 16.31 6.14
N ARG A 64 -26.94 16.48 7.31
CA ARG A 64 -25.56 16.99 7.43
C ARG A 64 -24.55 16.07 6.77
N ARG A 65 -24.66 14.76 6.98
CA ARG A 65 -23.77 13.76 6.34
C ARG A 65 -23.90 13.78 4.82
N ALA A 66 -25.11 13.94 4.29
CA ALA A 66 -25.35 14.04 2.85
C ALA A 66 -24.77 15.32 2.23
N TYR A 67 -24.80 16.45 2.96
CA TYR A 67 -24.33 17.73 2.45
C TYR A 67 -22.83 17.99 2.70
N PHE A 68 -22.35 17.77 3.92
CA PHE A 68 -20.96 18.07 4.33
C PHE A 68 -20.02 16.86 4.25
N GLY A 69 -20.55 15.65 4.10
CA GLY A 69 -19.78 14.41 4.09
C GLY A 69 -19.75 13.69 5.44
N VAL A 70 -19.06 12.54 5.45
CA VAL A 70 -18.91 11.66 6.62
C VAL A 70 -17.49 11.74 7.17
N ASN A 71 -17.33 11.61 8.50
CA ASN A 71 -16.01 11.58 9.14
C ASN A 71 -15.33 10.22 9.04
N GLU A 72 -15.24 9.69 7.82
CA GLU A 72 -14.62 8.41 7.53
C GLU A 72 -13.62 8.61 6.39
N ILE A 73 -12.40 8.10 6.56
CA ILE A 73 -11.46 8.00 5.45
C ILE A 73 -11.87 6.73 4.69
N PRO A 74 -12.36 6.85 3.43
CA PRO A 74 -13.03 5.74 2.77
C PRO A 74 -12.13 4.51 2.73
N PRO A 75 -12.58 3.36 3.28
CA PRO A 75 -11.78 2.16 3.28
C PRO A 75 -11.51 1.74 1.84
N HIS A 76 -10.32 1.19 1.59
CA HIS A 76 -10.01 0.65 0.28
C HIS A 76 -11.04 -0.43 -0.07
N THR A 77 -11.73 -0.26 -1.20
CA THR A 77 -12.71 -1.25 -1.67
C THR A 77 -12.03 -2.61 -1.76
N PRO A 78 -12.49 -3.61 -1.00
CA PRO A 78 -11.83 -4.90 -0.96
C PRO A 78 -11.89 -5.55 -2.34
N LYS A 79 -10.74 -6.05 -2.81
CA LYS A 79 -10.71 -6.78 -4.08
C LYS A 79 -11.33 -8.15 -3.92
N GLY A 80 -12.09 -8.57 -4.93
CA GLY A 80 -12.62 -9.93 -5.02
C GLY A 80 -11.50 -10.94 -5.25
N TYR A 81 -11.72 -12.19 -4.86
CA TYR A 81 -10.75 -13.28 -5.07
C TYR A 81 -10.35 -13.43 -6.55
N PHE A 82 -11.33 -13.44 -7.46
CA PHE A 82 -11.08 -13.52 -8.90
C PHE A 82 -10.33 -12.31 -9.47
N GLN A 83 -10.60 -11.11 -8.94
CA GLN A 83 -9.84 -9.91 -9.33
C GLN A 83 -8.38 -9.99 -8.88
N LEU A 84 -8.09 -10.63 -7.74
CA LEU A 84 -6.73 -10.88 -7.28
C LEU A 84 -6.02 -11.92 -8.15
N ILE A 85 -6.69 -13.00 -8.54
CA ILE A 85 -6.16 -13.98 -9.51
C ILE A 85 -5.82 -13.30 -10.84
N TRP A 86 -6.76 -12.55 -11.40
CA TRP A 86 -6.56 -11.86 -12.67
C TRP A 86 -5.36 -10.90 -12.61
N LYS A 87 -5.26 -10.16 -11.50
CA LYS A 87 -4.13 -9.26 -11.26
C LYS A 87 -2.81 -10.03 -11.07
N ALA A 88 -2.84 -11.21 -10.46
CA ALA A 88 -1.66 -12.05 -10.29
C ALA A 88 -1.15 -12.60 -11.62
N LEU A 89 -2.04 -12.95 -12.55
CA LEU A 89 -1.70 -13.38 -13.90
C LEU A 89 -1.07 -12.28 -14.76
N GLN A 90 -1.48 -11.02 -14.57
CA GLN A 90 -0.90 -9.86 -15.27
C GLN A 90 0.50 -9.48 -14.77
N ASN A 91 1.09 -10.22 -13.85
CA ASN A 91 2.46 -9.99 -13.44
C ASN A 91 3.41 -10.44 -14.55
N LEU A 92 4.17 -9.48 -15.09
CA LEU A 92 5.14 -9.69 -16.18
C LEU A 92 6.00 -10.97 -16.02
N PRO A 93 6.54 -11.32 -14.84
CA PRO A 93 7.33 -12.53 -14.70
C PRO A 93 6.52 -13.83 -14.89
N LEU A 94 5.33 -13.92 -14.30
CA LEU A 94 4.47 -15.10 -14.46
C LEU A 94 3.99 -15.24 -15.90
N PHE A 95 3.64 -14.12 -16.52
CA PHE A 95 3.23 -14.10 -17.92
C PHE A 95 4.35 -14.60 -18.83
N LEU A 96 5.58 -14.11 -18.65
CA LEU A 96 6.75 -14.58 -19.41
C LEU A 96 6.99 -16.07 -19.22
N LEU A 97 6.93 -16.57 -17.98
CA LEU A 97 7.10 -18.01 -17.71
C LEU A 97 6.03 -18.85 -18.40
N LEU A 98 4.77 -18.41 -18.39
CA LEU A 98 3.67 -19.11 -19.04
C LEU A 98 3.83 -19.12 -20.57
N VAL A 99 4.30 -18.02 -21.17
CA VAL A 99 4.63 -17.95 -22.59
C VAL A 99 5.77 -18.91 -22.93
N PHE A 100 6.89 -18.89 -22.18
CA PHE A 100 8.02 -19.79 -22.43
C PHE A 100 7.64 -21.26 -22.25
N ALA A 101 6.89 -21.60 -21.20
CA ALA A 101 6.40 -22.96 -20.98
C ALA A 101 5.48 -23.43 -22.11
N SER A 102 4.60 -22.55 -22.61
CA SER A 102 3.69 -22.87 -23.72
C SER A 102 4.45 -23.06 -25.04
N VAL A 103 5.41 -22.17 -25.34
CA VAL A 103 6.29 -22.30 -26.53
C VAL A 103 7.11 -23.58 -26.47
N SER A 104 7.66 -23.91 -25.30
CA SER A 104 8.43 -25.15 -25.10
C SER A 104 7.55 -26.39 -25.26
N LEU A 105 6.32 -26.37 -24.75
CA LEU A 105 5.38 -27.49 -24.91
C LEU A 105 5.02 -27.70 -26.38
N VAL A 106 4.68 -26.64 -27.11
CA VAL A 106 4.37 -26.71 -28.55
C VAL A 106 5.59 -27.20 -29.31
N PHE A 107 6.77 -26.62 -29.07
CA PHE A 107 8.00 -27.02 -29.74
C PHE A 107 8.33 -28.50 -29.50
N LEU A 108 8.30 -28.96 -28.25
CA LEU A 108 8.59 -30.37 -27.90
C LEU A 108 7.52 -31.34 -28.43
N SER A 109 6.29 -30.88 -28.60
CA SER A 109 5.20 -31.71 -29.13
C SER A 109 5.26 -31.88 -30.65
N PHE A 110 5.89 -30.95 -31.39
CA PHE A 110 6.03 -31.03 -32.85
C PHE A 110 7.43 -31.46 -33.29
N PHE A 111 8.45 -31.12 -32.51
CA PHE A 111 9.87 -31.43 -32.76
C PHE A 111 10.35 -32.37 -31.66
N GLU A 112 9.79 -33.58 -31.63
CA GLU A 112 10.25 -34.61 -30.71
C GLU A 112 11.66 -35.03 -31.14
N PRO A 113 12.69 -34.84 -30.31
CA PRO A 113 14.04 -35.27 -30.67
C PRO A 113 14.03 -36.80 -30.68
N TYR A 114 14.17 -37.37 -31.88
CA TYR A 114 14.48 -38.78 -32.05
C TYR A 114 15.83 -39.06 -31.38
N TYR A 115 15.80 -39.67 -30.20
CA TYR A 115 17.00 -40.20 -29.56
C TYR A 115 17.43 -41.42 -30.37
N ASP A 116 18.39 -41.23 -31.28
CA ASP A 116 19.02 -42.36 -31.95
C ASP A 116 19.97 -43.05 -30.96
N GLY A 117 19.67 -44.31 -30.63
CA GLY A 117 20.36 -45.11 -29.63
C GLY A 117 21.73 -45.61 -30.09
N THR A 118 22.55 -44.79 -30.74
CA THR A 118 23.88 -45.18 -31.21
C THR A 118 24.96 -44.41 -30.48
N GLY A 119 25.24 -44.84 -29.25
CA GLY A 119 26.27 -44.26 -28.39
C GLY A 119 26.62 -45.13 -27.19
N GLY A 120 26.97 -46.39 -27.43
CA GLY A 120 27.85 -47.18 -26.56
C GLY A 120 27.36 -47.61 -25.16
N GLY A 121 26.84 -48.84 -25.08
CA GLY A 121 27.20 -49.78 -24.01
C GLY A 121 26.35 -49.80 -22.73
N GLY A 122 25.40 -50.75 -22.67
CA GLY A 122 25.00 -51.43 -21.43
C GLY A 122 23.73 -50.94 -20.74
N SER A 123 22.74 -51.84 -20.65
CA SER A 123 21.50 -51.83 -19.84
C SER A 123 20.42 -50.79 -20.17
N ASP A 124 19.45 -51.24 -20.98
CA ASP A 124 18.00 -51.25 -20.74
C ASP A 124 17.33 -50.09 -19.99
N ASP A 125 17.46 -48.85 -20.46
CA ASP A 125 16.50 -47.78 -20.13
C ASP A 125 15.95 -47.13 -21.41
N VAL A 126 14.83 -47.66 -21.89
CA VAL A 126 14.01 -47.04 -22.93
C VAL A 126 13.45 -45.72 -22.38
N LYS A 127 14.07 -44.58 -22.71
CA LYS A 127 13.57 -43.23 -22.39
C LYS A 127 12.33 -42.88 -23.21
N TYR A 128 11.17 -43.40 -22.80
CA TYR A 128 9.87 -42.99 -23.33
C TYR A 128 9.58 -41.51 -23.01
N GLY A 129 9.48 -40.65 -24.02
CA GLY A 129 8.57 -39.50 -24.11
C GLY A 129 8.29 -38.64 -22.85
N VAL A 130 9.28 -38.33 -22.01
CA VAL A 130 9.06 -37.56 -20.75
C VAL A 130 9.03 -36.03 -20.97
N GLY A 131 9.35 -35.55 -22.18
CA GLY A 131 9.50 -34.11 -22.46
C GLY A 131 8.22 -33.29 -22.31
N TRP A 132 7.08 -33.83 -22.75
CA TRP A 132 5.78 -33.18 -22.59
C TRP A 132 5.32 -33.15 -21.13
N VAL A 133 5.68 -34.18 -20.35
CA VAL A 133 5.39 -34.28 -18.91
C VAL A 133 6.10 -33.17 -18.14
N GLU A 134 7.35 -32.86 -18.49
CA GLU A 134 8.13 -31.77 -17.86
C GLU A 134 7.45 -30.41 -18.08
N CYS A 135 7.02 -30.11 -19.31
CA CYS A 135 6.34 -28.85 -19.61
C CYS A 135 4.95 -28.75 -18.98
N PHE A 136 4.21 -29.86 -18.94
CA PHE A 136 2.92 -29.93 -18.27
C PHE A 136 3.04 -29.73 -16.75
N ALA A 137 4.06 -30.31 -16.12
CA ALA A 137 4.36 -30.11 -14.70
C ALA A 137 4.64 -28.64 -14.36
N ILE A 138 5.33 -27.91 -15.23
CA ILE A 138 5.61 -26.47 -15.06
C ILE A 138 4.33 -25.65 -15.17
N LEU A 139 3.47 -25.92 -16.15
CA LEU A 139 2.17 -25.24 -16.29
C LEU A 139 1.29 -25.43 -15.06
N ILE A 140 1.16 -26.66 -14.56
CA ILE A 140 0.41 -26.96 -13.33
C ILE A 140 1.02 -26.21 -12.14
N SER A 141 2.35 -26.21 -12.01
CA SER A 141 3.04 -25.53 -10.92
C SER A 141 2.77 -24.02 -10.92
N VAL A 142 2.74 -23.38 -12.10
CA VAL A 142 2.41 -21.95 -12.23
C VAL A 142 0.96 -21.67 -11.84
N VAL A 143 0.02 -22.51 -12.27
CA VAL A 143 -1.39 -22.38 -11.90
C VAL A 143 -1.58 -22.51 -10.39
N LEU A 144 -1.00 -23.53 -9.76
CA LEU A 144 -1.03 -23.71 -8.31
C LEU A 144 -0.41 -22.51 -7.59
N TYR A 145 0.70 -21.99 -8.08
CA TYR A 145 1.34 -20.81 -7.50
C TYR A 145 0.43 -19.56 -7.54
N VAL A 146 -0.23 -19.29 -8.67
CA VAL A 146 -1.19 -18.17 -8.79
C VAL A 146 -2.32 -18.32 -7.78
N LEU A 147 -2.86 -19.53 -7.62
CA LEU A 147 -3.94 -19.81 -6.69
C LEU A 147 -3.50 -19.61 -5.24
N VAL A 148 -2.34 -20.15 -4.83
CA VAL A 148 -1.78 -19.97 -3.48
C VAL A 148 -1.49 -18.50 -3.19
N THR A 149 -0.92 -17.77 -4.15
CA THR A 149 -0.62 -16.34 -4.01
C THR A 149 -1.91 -15.53 -3.87
N ALA A 150 -2.92 -15.80 -4.69
CA ALA A 150 -4.21 -15.14 -4.61
C ALA A 150 -4.94 -15.47 -3.30
N LEU A 151 -4.84 -16.70 -2.80
CA LEU A 151 -5.38 -17.09 -1.49
C LEU A 151 -4.66 -16.36 -0.36
N SER A 152 -3.33 -16.30 -0.39
CA SER A 152 -2.54 -15.54 0.59
C SER A 152 -2.95 -14.06 0.59
N ASP A 153 -2.98 -13.41 -0.57
CA ASP A 153 -3.41 -12.03 -0.71
C ASP A 153 -4.85 -11.82 -0.23
N TYR A 154 -5.76 -12.74 -0.56
CA TYR A 154 -7.15 -12.69 -0.11
C TYR A 154 -7.29 -12.84 1.40
N THR A 155 -6.53 -13.75 2.02
CA THR A 155 -6.55 -13.92 3.49
C THR A 155 -5.95 -12.73 4.21
N MET A 156 -4.89 -12.11 3.66
CA MET A 156 -4.31 -10.87 4.19
C MET A 156 -5.32 -9.73 4.09
N GLU A 157 -5.93 -9.53 2.91
CA GLU A 157 -6.97 -8.51 2.72
C GLU A 157 -8.14 -8.73 3.69
N ARG A 158 -8.57 -9.98 3.90
CA ARG A 158 -9.65 -10.31 4.84
C ARG A 158 -9.30 -9.99 6.30
N ARG A 159 -8.04 -10.16 6.71
CA ARG A 159 -7.57 -9.75 8.05
C ARG A 159 -7.56 -8.24 8.22
N PHE A 160 -7.23 -7.50 7.17
CA PHE A 160 -7.29 -6.03 7.18
C PHE A 160 -8.72 -5.47 7.22
N ARG A 161 -9.74 -6.23 6.81
CA ARG A 161 -11.15 -5.78 6.86
C ARG A 161 -11.71 -5.62 8.29
N GLY A 162 -11.15 -6.32 9.27
CA GLY A 162 -11.66 -6.31 10.65
C GLY A 162 -10.93 -5.33 11.60
N LEU A 163 -9.84 -4.72 11.15
CA LEU A 163 -9.03 -3.79 11.96
C LEU A 163 -9.63 -2.37 12.04
N PRO A 164 -10.18 -1.79 10.95
CA PRO A 164 -10.75 -0.44 11.00
C PRO A 164 -11.94 -0.34 11.97
N SER A 165 -12.83 -1.34 11.97
CA SER A 165 -14.02 -1.34 12.83
C SER A 165 -13.68 -1.41 14.32
N MET A 166 -12.56 -2.03 14.69
CA MET A 166 -12.12 -2.10 16.09
C MET A 166 -11.53 -0.76 16.57
N ILE A 167 -10.79 -0.06 15.71
CA ILE A 167 -10.18 1.25 16.02
C ILE A 167 -11.25 2.36 16.06
N GLU A 168 -12.27 2.28 15.22
CA GLU A 168 -13.40 3.23 15.20
C GLU A 168 -14.27 3.15 16.46
N MET A 169 -14.35 1.98 17.11
CA MET A 169 -15.13 1.80 18.34
C MET A 169 -14.44 2.34 19.60
N GLU A 170 -13.11 2.50 19.59
CA GLU A 170 -12.33 2.80 20.80
C GLU A 170 -12.22 4.30 21.09
N ASN A 171 -12.36 5.16 20.08
CA ASN A 171 -12.28 6.62 20.24
C ASN A 171 -13.67 7.26 20.27
N LYS A 172 -14.23 7.45 21.47
CA LYS A 172 -15.45 8.23 21.69
C LYS A 172 -15.10 9.62 22.18
N PHE A 173 -15.77 10.63 21.62
CA PHE A 173 -15.64 12.02 22.02
C PHE A 173 -16.92 12.50 22.67
N SER A 174 -16.77 13.42 23.62
CA SER A 174 -17.90 14.07 24.23
C SER A 174 -18.37 15.23 23.34
N VAL A 175 -19.62 15.18 22.92
CA VAL A 175 -20.25 16.20 22.08
C VAL A 175 -21.53 16.70 22.72
N ILE A 176 -21.87 17.97 22.46
CA ILE A 176 -23.11 18.57 22.93
C ILE A 176 -24.11 18.55 21.77
N ARG A 177 -25.22 17.83 21.95
CA ARG A 177 -26.35 17.81 21.02
C ARG A 177 -27.66 18.01 21.78
N GLY A 178 -28.51 18.92 21.31
CA GLY A 178 -29.79 19.26 21.93
C GLY A 178 -29.65 19.75 23.38
N GLY A 179 -28.55 20.41 23.73
CA GLY A 179 -28.24 20.87 25.09
C GLY A 179 -27.72 19.78 26.03
N THR A 180 -27.61 18.53 25.56
CA THR A 180 -27.14 17.40 26.37
C THR A 180 -25.76 16.94 25.93
N GLN A 181 -24.90 16.63 26.90
CA GLN A 181 -23.57 16.07 26.65
C GLN A 181 -23.68 14.56 26.44
N ILE A 182 -23.29 14.08 25.26
CA ILE A 182 -23.34 12.67 24.88
C ILE A 182 -21.97 12.21 24.37
N GLN A 183 -21.68 10.91 24.45
CA GLN A 183 -20.47 10.33 23.85
C GLN A 183 -20.78 9.72 22.49
N VAL A 184 -20.04 10.16 21.47
CA VAL A 184 -20.23 9.79 20.07
C VAL A 184 -18.90 9.30 19.50
N ALA A 185 -18.93 8.25 18.67
CA ALA A 185 -17.74 7.74 18.01
C ALA A 185 -17.19 8.76 17.00
N VAL A 186 -15.88 8.76 16.75
CA VAL A 186 -15.24 9.70 15.79
C VAL A 186 -15.92 9.67 14.41
N SER A 187 -16.31 8.49 13.92
CA SER A 187 -16.95 8.32 12.61
C SER A 187 -18.36 8.93 12.53
N GLU A 188 -19.03 9.12 13.66
CA GLU A 188 -20.37 9.68 13.73
C GLU A 188 -20.41 11.21 13.89
N LEU A 189 -19.25 11.85 14.06
CA LEU A 189 -19.11 13.31 14.12
C LEU A 189 -19.54 13.96 12.80
N VAL A 190 -20.26 15.07 12.92
CA VAL A 190 -20.75 15.84 11.77
C VAL A 190 -20.37 17.32 11.90
N VAL A 191 -20.31 18.01 10.76
CA VAL A 191 -20.09 19.45 10.74
C VAL A 191 -21.18 20.17 11.54
N GLY A 192 -20.77 21.06 12.44
CA GLY A 192 -21.64 21.77 13.37
C GLY A 192 -21.70 21.17 14.78
N ASP A 193 -21.15 19.98 15.01
CA ASP A 193 -21.02 19.42 16.37
C ASP A 193 -20.13 20.30 17.24
N ASN A 194 -20.52 20.46 18.51
CA ASN A 194 -19.69 21.06 19.54
C ASN A 194 -19.00 19.93 20.31
N VAL A 195 -17.71 19.75 20.05
CA VAL A 195 -16.87 18.69 20.63
C VAL A 195 -16.08 19.27 21.80
N GLU A 196 -16.09 18.58 22.94
CA GLU A 196 -15.19 18.87 24.03
C GLU A 196 -13.89 18.09 23.86
N ILE A 197 -12.77 18.81 23.90
CA ILE A 197 -11.42 18.25 23.81
C ILE A 197 -10.69 18.45 25.14
N LYS A 198 -9.97 17.41 25.58
CA LYS A 198 -9.24 17.38 26.85
C LYS A 198 -7.78 17.01 26.62
N ASN A 199 -6.96 17.23 27.64
CA ASN A 199 -5.56 16.83 27.63
C ASN A 199 -5.40 15.34 27.27
N GLY A 200 -4.53 15.05 26.30
CA GLY A 200 -4.22 13.71 25.82
C GLY A 200 -5.00 13.30 24.58
N ASP A 201 -6.10 13.99 24.26
CA ASP A 201 -6.95 13.68 23.12
C ASP A 201 -6.25 13.98 21.79
N LEU A 202 -6.55 13.16 20.78
CA LEU A 202 -6.27 13.48 19.39
C LEU A 202 -7.47 14.24 18.81
N VAL A 203 -7.23 15.38 18.19
CA VAL A 203 -8.31 16.19 17.61
C VAL A 203 -9.00 15.37 16.49
N PRO A 204 -10.33 15.10 16.60
CA PRO A 204 -10.99 14.08 15.78
C PRO A 204 -11.45 14.56 14.39
N ALA A 205 -11.55 15.88 14.21
CA ALA A 205 -11.97 16.54 12.98
C ALA A 205 -11.41 17.97 12.98
N ASP A 206 -11.41 18.61 11.82
CA ASP A 206 -11.03 20.02 11.73
C ASP A 206 -12.14 20.90 12.29
N GLY A 207 -11.74 21.96 12.99
CA GLY A 207 -12.70 22.80 13.68
C GLY A 207 -12.16 24.13 14.17
N ILE A 208 -13.06 24.89 14.79
CA ILE A 208 -12.80 26.22 15.34
C ILE A 208 -13.05 26.18 16.84
N LEU A 209 -12.14 26.75 17.61
CA LEU A 209 -12.23 26.86 19.05
C LEU A 209 -13.29 27.90 19.44
N ILE A 210 -14.33 27.46 20.14
CA ILE A 210 -15.38 28.32 20.72
C ILE A 210 -14.91 28.84 22.08
N ALA A 211 -14.37 27.97 22.92
CA ALA A 211 -13.92 28.29 24.27
C ALA A 211 -12.70 27.44 24.63
N SER A 212 -11.82 27.98 25.47
CA SER A 212 -10.60 27.30 25.88
C SER A 212 -10.23 27.60 27.31
N ASN A 213 -9.66 26.61 28.00
CA ASN A 213 -9.04 26.75 29.30
C ASN A 213 -7.58 26.28 29.20
N ASP A 214 -6.68 27.24 29.03
CA ASP A 214 -5.23 27.06 28.81
C ASP A 214 -4.85 25.95 27.82
N LEU A 215 -5.56 25.93 26.69
CA LEU A 215 -5.38 24.91 25.65
C LEU A 215 -4.04 25.07 24.92
N LYS A 216 -3.23 24.01 24.91
CA LYS A 216 -2.02 23.89 24.09
C LYS A 216 -2.09 22.65 23.22
N ILE A 217 -1.72 22.80 21.96
CA ILE A 217 -1.78 21.71 20.97
C ILE A 217 -0.41 21.48 20.37
N ASP A 218 -0.05 20.22 20.25
CA ASP A 218 1.13 19.73 19.55
C ASP A 218 0.78 19.43 18.07
N GLU A 219 1.36 20.22 17.18
CA GLU A 219 1.17 20.11 15.73
C GLU A 219 2.28 19.31 15.02
N SER A 220 3.23 18.67 15.76
CA SER A 220 4.26 17.78 15.18
C SER A 220 3.73 16.78 14.14
N PRO A 221 2.57 16.11 14.34
CA PRO A 221 2.18 15.02 13.45
C PRO A 221 1.87 15.50 12.03
N LEU A 222 1.54 16.79 11.88
CA LEU A 222 1.16 17.37 10.60
C LEU A 222 2.37 17.94 9.84
N THR A 223 3.39 18.44 10.54
CA THR A 223 4.61 19.02 9.92
C THR A 223 5.67 17.96 9.61
N GLY A 224 5.65 16.81 10.29
CA GLY A 224 6.60 15.72 10.06
C GLY A 224 8.01 15.98 10.59
N GLU A 225 8.21 17.06 11.37
CA GLU A 225 9.51 17.46 11.92
C GLU A 225 9.82 16.81 13.28
N SER A 226 9.21 15.66 13.59
CA SER A 226 9.31 15.03 14.92
C SER A 226 10.73 14.60 15.33
N ASP A 227 11.65 14.47 14.39
CA ASP A 227 12.98 13.88 14.65
C ASP A 227 14.14 14.90 14.71
N GLN A 228 13.96 16.19 14.35
CA GLN A 228 15.10 17.12 14.22
C GLN A 228 15.17 18.30 15.19
N ILE A 229 14.17 18.56 16.04
CA ILE A 229 14.22 19.72 16.94
C ILE A 229 14.31 19.27 18.39
N LYS A 230 15.49 18.75 18.76
CA LYS A 230 15.94 18.78 20.15
C LYS A 230 16.58 20.15 20.42
N GLU A 231 15.92 20.89 21.31
CA GLU A 231 16.51 21.85 22.24
C GLU A 231 17.31 23.03 21.65
N SER A 232 16.63 24.15 21.42
CA SER A 232 17.24 25.47 21.62
C SER A 232 16.86 25.98 23.01
N PRO A 233 17.81 26.29 23.92
CA PRO A 233 17.52 26.57 25.34
C PRO A 233 16.79 27.88 25.65
N GLU A 234 16.52 28.71 24.62
CA GLU A 234 16.07 30.09 24.77
C GLU A 234 14.63 30.31 24.27
N SER A 235 14.03 29.28 23.69
CA SER A 235 12.62 29.22 23.30
C SER A 235 12.08 27.88 23.78
N GLY A 236 11.09 27.90 24.69
CA GLY A 236 10.42 26.67 25.15
C GLY A 236 9.93 25.81 23.96
N PRO A 237 9.56 24.53 24.19
CA PRO A 237 9.29 23.57 23.11
C PRO A 237 8.38 24.18 22.04
N MET A 238 8.98 24.52 20.90
CA MET A 238 8.42 25.39 19.85
C MET A 238 7.27 24.74 19.05
N LEU A 239 6.77 23.60 19.52
CA LEU A 239 5.73 22.80 18.89
C LEU A 239 4.39 22.82 19.62
N GLN A 240 4.35 23.34 20.85
CA GLN A 240 3.11 23.50 21.59
C GLN A 240 2.55 24.90 21.37
N ILE A 241 1.57 25.01 20.47
CA ILE A 241 0.94 26.28 20.16
C ILE A 241 -0.18 26.53 21.18
N LYS A 242 -0.10 27.66 21.90
CA LYS A 242 -1.20 28.11 22.77
C LYS A 242 -2.36 28.54 21.87
N LYS A 243 -3.48 27.82 21.98
CA LYS A 243 -4.70 28.10 21.22
C LYS A 243 -5.62 28.95 22.08
N SER A 244 -6.15 30.01 21.48
CA SER A 244 -7.19 30.82 22.11
C SER A 244 -8.15 31.31 21.04
N PRO A 245 -9.44 31.52 21.38
CA PRO A 245 -10.42 32.09 20.45
C PRO A 245 -9.94 33.42 19.84
N ASP A 246 -9.10 34.15 20.56
CA ASP A 246 -8.65 35.49 20.19
C ASP A 246 -7.35 35.56 19.39
N SER A 247 -6.48 34.55 19.46
CA SER A 247 -5.19 34.54 18.77
C SER A 247 -5.13 33.50 17.66
N ASP A 248 -5.53 32.27 17.96
CA ASP A 248 -5.46 31.14 17.03
C ASP A 248 -6.60 30.16 17.33
N PRO A 249 -7.78 30.38 16.72
CA PRO A 249 -8.92 29.53 16.96
C PRO A 249 -8.93 28.27 16.08
N MET A 250 -7.94 28.02 15.23
CA MET A 250 -7.96 26.86 14.32
C MET A 250 -7.48 25.58 15.01
N LEU A 251 -8.26 24.51 14.84
CA LEU A 251 -7.97 23.16 15.32
C LEU A 251 -7.95 22.16 14.16
N LEU A 252 -6.94 21.30 14.14
CA LEU A 252 -6.67 20.41 13.01
C LEU A 252 -6.71 18.95 13.42
N SER A 253 -7.39 18.15 12.62
CA SER A 253 -7.48 16.71 12.79
C SER A 253 -6.11 16.05 12.82
N GLY A 254 -5.91 15.13 13.77
CA GLY A 254 -4.64 14.42 13.94
C GLY A 254 -3.57 15.14 14.76
N THR A 255 -3.82 16.37 15.21
CA THR A 255 -2.99 17.04 16.22
C THR A 255 -3.33 16.56 17.63
N ARG A 256 -2.40 16.67 18.58
CA ARG A 256 -2.58 16.17 19.95
C ARG A 256 -2.76 17.33 20.92
N VAL A 257 -3.74 17.23 21.81
CA VAL A 257 -3.90 18.18 22.92
C VAL A 257 -2.84 17.88 23.98
N ALA A 258 -1.87 18.79 24.10
CA ALA A 258 -0.77 18.66 25.06
C ALA A 258 -1.21 19.04 26.48
N GLU A 259 -1.95 20.15 26.60
CA GLU A 259 -2.41 20.68 27.89
C GLU A 259 -3.76 21.41 27.74
N GLY A 260 -4.49 21.50 28.85
CA GLY A 260 -5.74 22.24 28.95
C GLY A 260 -6.98 21.50 28.44
N SER A 261 -8.03 22.27 28.19
CA SER A 261 -9.29 21.78 27.62
C SER A 261 -9.95 22.85 26.76
N GLY A 262 -10.86 22.46 25.88
CA GLY A 262 -11.57 23.40 25.04
C GLY A 262 -12.85 22.83 24.44
N LYS A 263 -13.68 23.74 23.94
CA LYS A 263 -14.87 23.42 23.15
C LYS A 263 -14.61 23.83 21.70
N MET A 264 -14.74 22.87 20.80
CA MET A 264 -14.49 23.00 19.37
C MET A 264 -15.79 22.85 18.58
N LEU A 265 -16.01 23.74 17.62
CA LEU A 265 -17.00 23.60 16.56
C LEU A 265 -16.40 22.84 15.38
N VAL A 266 -17.00 21.71 14.99
CA VAL A 266 -16.54 20.95 13.83
C VAL A 266 -16.89 21.69 12.53
N THR A 267 -15.90 21.95 11.68
CA THR A 267 -16.06 22.65 10.39
C THR A 267 -15.82 21.72 9.20
N ALA A 268 -14.89 20.79 9.27
CA ALA A 268 -14.60 19.86 8.19
C ALA A 268 -14.28 18.45 8.72
N VAL A 269 -14.84 17.43 8.04
CA VAL A 269 -14.74 16.02 8.43
C VAL A 269 -14.22 15.15 7.27
N GLY A 270 -13.60 14.02 7.61
CA GLY A 270 -13.17 13.00 6.65
C GLY A 270 -12.27 13.57 5.55
N VAL A 271 -12.59 13.26 4.29
CA VAL A 271 -11.84 13.73 3.11
C VAL A 271 -11.83 15.25 2.92
N ASN A 272 -12.71 15.98 3.63
CA ASN A 272 -12.78 17.43 3.57
C ASN A 272 -11.88 18.13 4.60
N SER A 273 -11.37 17.41 5.59
CA SER A 273 -10.39 17.93 6.54
C SER A 273 -9.01 18.09 5.89
N GLN A 274 -8.15 18.95 6.43
CA GLN A 274 -6.79 19.17 5.95
C GLN A 274 -5.97 17.87 5.98
N THR A 275 -6.05 17.12 7.08
CA THR A 275 -5.41 15.80 7.19
C THR A 275 -6.02 14.80 6.21
N GLY A 276 -7.34 14.84 5.97
CA GLY A 276 -7.99 14.01 4.96
C GLY A 276 -7.55 14.33 3.53
N ILE A 277 -7.40 15.61 3.19
CA ILE A 277 -6.90 16.09 1.90
C ILE A 277 -5.45 15.64 1.71
N ILE A 278 -4.58 15.88 2.70
CA ILE A 278 -3.18 15.45 2.69
C ILE A 278 -3.10 13.93 2.53
N THR A 279 -3.89 13.17 3.30
CA THR A 279 -3.93 11.70 3.23
C THR A 279 -4.43 11.21 1.87
N THR A 280 -5.38 11.91 1.25
CA THR A 280 -5.90 11.57 -0.08
C THR A 280 -4.86 11.87 -1.17
N LEU A 281 -4.15 13.00 -1.08
CA LEU A 281 -3.10 13.42 -2.02
C LEU A 281 -1.83 12.55 -1.90
N LEU A 282 -1.39 12.31 -0.67
CA LEU A 282 -0.24 11.46 -0.35
C LEU A 282 -0.56 9.97 -0.41
N GLY A 283 -1.81 9.62 -0.73
CA GLY A 283 -2.41 8.32 -0.47
C GLY A 283 -1.47 7.14 -0.70
N PRO A 284 -1.65 6.03 0.04
CA PRO A 284 -0.72 4.89 0.11
C PRO A 284 -0.33 4.29 -1.25
N LYS A 285 -1.01 4.69 -2.32
CA LYS A 285 -0.60 4.50 -3.71
C LYS A 285 0.79 5.04 -4.00
N ASN A 286 1.16 6.29 -3.69
CA ASN A 286 2.37 6.89 -4.29
C ASN A 286 3.68 6.30 -3.75
N ALA A 287 3.90 6.33 -2.44
CA ALA A 287 5.13 5.80 -1.83
C ALA A 287 5.28 4.27 -2.02
N ALA A 288 4.20 3.50 -1.84
CA ALA A 288 4.26 2.05 -2.06
C ALA A 288 4.41 1.69 -3.56
N VAL A 289 3.89 2.51 -4.48
CA VAL A 289 4.09 2.33 -5.93
C VAL A 289 5.53 2.62 -6.32
N GLU A 290 6.18 3.63 -5.74
CA GLU A 290 7.59 3.94 -6.04
C GLU A 290 8.53 2.80 -5.64
N VAL A 291 8.39 2.29 -4.42
CA VAL A 291 9.18 1.12 -3.95
C VAL A 291 8.92 -0.10 -4.83
N ARG A 292 7.66 -0.36 -5.20
CA ARG A 292 7.30 -1.45 -6.13
C ARG A 292 7.88 -1.23 -7.54
N LYS A 293 7.88 0.00 -8.06
CA LYS A 293 8.47 0.32 -9.37
C LYS A 293 9.99 0.11 -9.35
N ALA A 294 10.67 0.54 -8.29
CA ALA A 294 12.10 0.33 -8.13
C ALA A 294 12.46 -1.17 -8.06
N ALA A 295 11.69 -1.96 -7.29
CA ALA A 295 11.85 -3.42 -7.25
C ALA A 295 11.60 -4.07 -8.62
N LYS A 296 10.57 -3.65 -9.37
CA LYS A 296 10.30 -4.15 -10.73
C LYS A 296 11.44 -3.85 -11.69
N ARG A 297 12.01 -2.63 -11.67
CA ARG A 297 13.16 -2.26 -12.53
C ARG A 297 14.37 -3.16 -12.25
N ARG A 298 14.65 -3.46 -10.98
CA ARG A 298 15.74 -4.39 -10.60
C ARG A 298 15.45 -5.81 -11.08
N ALA A 299 14.22 -6.30 -10.94
CA ALA A 299 13.85 -7.63 -11.45
C ALA A 299 14.06 -7.74 -12.96
N VAL A 300 13.70 -6.71 -13.74
CA VAL A 300 13.93 -6.67 -15.19
C VAL A 300 15.41 -6.80 -15.54
N PHE A 301 16.30 -6.15 -14.79
CA PHE A 301 17.75 -6.29 -14.97
C PHE A 301 18.21 -7.75 -14.80
N PHE A 302 17.72 -8.45 -13.77
CA PHE A 302 18.03 -9.86 -13.56
C PHE A 302 17.49 -10.76 -14.68
N TYR A 303 16.31 -10.46 -15.24
CA TYR A 303 15.77 -11.21 -16.38
C TYR A 303 16.59 -11.01 -17.66
N TRP A 304 17.18 -9.84 -17.88
CA TRP A 304 18.11 -9.63 -19.00
C TRP A 304 19.43 -10.37 -18.81
N LEU A 305 20.01 -10.30 -17.60
CA LEU A 305 21.21 -11.06 -17.27
C LEU A 305 21.01 -12.56 -17.51
N GLN A 306 19.84 -13.07 -17.13
CA GLN A 306 19.43 -14.44 -17.36
C GLN A 306 19.44 -14.82 -18.83
N PHE A 307 18.78 -14.01 -19.65
CA PHE A 307 18.64 -14.24 -21.07
C PHE A 307 20.02 -14.30 -21.73
N ILE A 308 20.94 -13.41 -21.32
CA ILE A 308 22.32 -13.39 -21.78
C ILE A 308 23.05 -14.68 -21.39
N VAL A 309 23.00 -15.09 -20.12
CA VAL A 309 23.67 -16.33 -19.65
C VAL A 309 23.16 -17.55 -20.40
N SER A 310 21.84 -17.67 -20.57
CA SER A 310 21.26 -18.80 -21.31
C SER A 310 21.71 -18.82 -22.78
N THR A 311 21.77 -17.65 -23.42
CA THR A 311 22.22 -17.51 -24.81
C THR A 311 23.71 -17.85 -24.95
N VAL A 312 24.55 -17.44 -24.00
CA VAL A 312 25.99 -17.77 -23.99
C VAL A 312 26.20 -19.27 -23.83
N LEU A 313 25.49 -19.93 -22.90
CA LEU A 313 25.56 -21.38 -22.73
C LEU A 313 25.12 -22.14 -23.99
N PHE A 314 24.10 -21.64 -24.68
CA PHE A 314 23.68 -22.18 -25.98
C PHE A 314 24.79 -22.08 -27.03
N ILE A 315 25.40 -20.90 -27.20
CA ILE A 315 26.49 -20.70 -28.17
C ILE A 315 27.69 -21.61 -27.86
N ILE A 316 28.12 -21.68 -26.60
CA ILE A 316 29.23 -22.52 -26.16
C ILE A 316 28.95 -23.99 -26.50
N ARG A 317 27.74 -24.48 -26.19
CA ARG A 317 27.40 -25.88 -26.42
C ARG A 317 27.31 -26.22 -27.90
N THR A 318 26.73 -25.34 -28.73
CA THR A 318 26.71 -25.52 -30.19
C THR A 318 28.14 -25.55 -30.75
N TYR A 319 29.02 -24.68 -30.27
CA TYR A 319 30.41 -24.61 -30.74
C TYR A 319 31.25 -25.84 -30.31
N ILE A 320 31.05 -26.35 -29.09
CA ILE A 320 31.79 -27.52 -28.57
C ILE A 320 31.34 -28.83 -29.23
N ILE A 321 30.02 -29.01 -29.44
CA ILE A 321 29.46 -30.31 -29.87
C ILE A 321 29.45 -30.45 -31.39
N ASP A 322 29.08 -29.41 -32.14
CA ASP A 322 28.89 -29.51 -33.60
C ASP A 322 30.14 -29.05 -34.40
N GLY A 323 31.11 -28.41 -33.74
CA GLY A 323 32.22 -27.77 -34.44
C GLY A 323 31.71 -26.74 -35.47
N ASN A 324 32.11 -26.88 -36.73
CA ASN A 324 31.71 -25.98 -37.82
C ASN A 324 30.71 -26.62 -38.82
N SER A 325 30.26 -27.86 -38.58
CA SER A 325 29.35 -28.60 -39.45
C SER A 325 27.92 -28.56 -38.91
N PHE A 326 27.06 -27.76 -39.55
CA PHE A 326 25.69 -27.52 -39.09
C PHE A 326 24.72 -28.55 -39.69
N SER A 327 24.05 -29.33 -38.84
CA SER A 327 22.98 -30.27 -39.25
C SER A 327 21.67 -29.95 -38.53
N TYR A 328 20.53 -30.14 -39.21
CA TYR A 328 19.19 -29.80 -38.68
C TYR A 328 18.82 -30.59 -37.43
N SER A 329 19.21 -31.86 -37.32
CA SER A 329 18.95 -32.70 -36.14
C SER A 329 19.70 -32.17 -34.91
N HIS A 330 20.96 -31.79 -35.09
CA HIS A 330 21.80 -31.18 -34.05
C HIS A 330 21.20 -29.86 -33.55
N PHE A 331 20.78 -28.99 -34.47
CA PHE A 331 20.15 -27.71 -34.11
C PHE A 331 18.88 -27.88 -33.27
N SER A 332 18.01 -28.83 -33.62
CA SER A 332 16.78 -29.09 -32.87
C SER A 332 17.04 -29.56 -31.42
N ASN A 333 18.07 -30.39 -31.23
CA ASN A 333 18.50 -30.85 -29.92
C ASN A 333 19.05 -29.69 -29.09
N HIS A 334 19.97 -28.89 -29.65
CA HIS A 334 20.52 -27.71 -28.99
C HIS A 334 19.44 -26.72 -28.55
N LEU A 335 18.45 -26.48 -29.42
CA LEU A 335 17.34 -25.57 -29.14
C LEU A 335 16.45 -26.10 -28.01
N SER A 336 16.19 -27.41 -27.97
CA SER A 336 15.43 -28.04 -26.88
C SER A 336 16.12 -27.88 -25.51
N TYR A 337 17.45 -28.05 -25.45
CA TYR A 337 18.23 -27.84 -24.23
C TYR A 337 18.23 -26.38 -23.78
N PHE A 338 18.36 -25.44 -24.72
CA PHE A 338 18.27 -24.00 -24.42
C PHE A 338 16.92 -23.62 -23.82
N LEU A 339 15.81 -24.12 -24.37
CA LEU A 339 14.48 -23.83 -23.85
C LEU A 339 14.30 -24.37 -22.41
N ARG A 340 14.76 -25.60 -22.12
CA ARG A 340 14.70 -26.19 -20.77
C ARG A 340 15.51 -25.40 -19.75
N ILE A 341 16.77 -25.08 -20.07
CA ILE A 341 17.65 -24.31 -19.19
C ILE A 341 17.06 -22.91 -18.95
N SER A 342 16.59 -22.24 -20.00
CA SER A 342 15.98 -20.91 -19.89
C SER A 342 14.80 -20.89 -18.92
N ILE A 343 13.91 -21.89 -19.01
CA ILE A 343 12.73 -22.00 -18.15
C ILE A 343 13.12 -22.30 -16.69
N LEU A 344 14.04 -23.25 -16.46
CA LEU A 344 14.51 -23.62 -15.12
C LEU A 344 15.18 -22.44 -14.40
N LEU A 345 16.07 -21.75 -15.12
CA LEU A 345 16.76 -20.58 -14.61
C LEU A 345 15.71 -19.51 -14.26
N PHE A 346 14.75 -19.23 -15.16
CA PHE A 346 13.71 -18.23 -14.94
C PHE A 346 12.81 -18.57 -13.75
N ALA A 347 12.40 -19.83 -13.60
CA ALA A 347 11.63 -20.32 -12.46
C ALA A 347 12.35 -20.10 -11.12
N TYR A 348 13.69 -20.24 -11.10
CA TYR A 348 14.51 -19.97 -9.91
C TYR A 348 14.65 -18.48 -9.57
N THR A 349 14.60 -17.60 -10.58
CA THR A 349 14.64 -16.14 -10.38
C THR A 349 13.30 -15.55 -9.96
N LEU A 350 12.19 -16.29 -10.12
CA LEU A 350 10.95 -15.90 -9.46
C LEU A 350 11.22 -15.86 -7.96
N PRO A 351 10.81 -14.79 -7.25
CA PRO A 351 10.97 -14.69 -5.81
C PRO A 351 10.00 -15.65 -5.08
N LEU A 352 10.04 -16.94 -5.41
CA LEU A 352 9.21 -18.01 -4.86
C LEU A 352 9.73 -18.49 -3.49
N ALA A 353 11.04 -18.59 -3.31
CA ALA A 353 11.60 -19.21 -2.11
C ALA A 353 11.80 -18.22 -0.95
N LEU A 354 12.25 -17.00 -1.22
CA LEU A 354 12.66 -16.05 -0.19
C LEU A 354 11.50 -15.51 0.67
N PRO A 355 10.36 -15.04 0.12
CA PRO A 355 9.28 -14.51 0.93
C PRO A 355 8.58 -15.59 1.75
N ILE A 356 8.37 -16.78 1.19
CA ILE A 356 7.73 -17.91 1.88
C ILE A 356 8.66 -18.47 2.95
N ALA A 357 9.96 -18.68 2.66
CA ALA A 357 10.94 -19.10 3.66
C ALA A 357 11.11 -18.05 4.77
N LEU A 358 11.16 -16.76 4.44
CA LEU A 358 11.24 -15.69 5.43
C LEU A 358 9.98 -15.58 6.29
N VAL A 359 8.78 -15.76 5.71
CA VAL A 359 7.51 -15.77 6.47
C VAL A 359 7.41 -17.00 7.37
N LEU A 360 7.93 -18.16 6.95
CA LEU A 360 8.00 -19.36 7.77
C LEU A 360 9.05 -19.24 8.90
N ILE A 361 10.23 -18.68 8.61
CA ILE A 361 11.27 -18.35 9.60
C ILE A 361 10.76 -17.29 10.59
N TRP A 362 10.01 -16.29 10.10
CA TRP A 362 9.34 -15.26 10.91
C TRP A 362 8.27 -15.86 11.83
N ARG A 363 7.50 -16.84 11.33
CA ARG A 363 6.52 -17.60 12.12
C ARG A 363 7.18 -18.46 13.22
N GLN A 364 8.46 -18.80 13.07
CA GLN A 364 9.20 -19.66 13.99
C GLN A 364 10.05 -18.87 15.01
N HIS A 365 10.48 -17.64 14.70
CA HIS A 365 11.42 -16.86 15.53
C HIS A 365 11.06 -15.36 15.65
N GLY A 366 9.85 -15.04 16.11
CA GLY A 366 9.21 -13.72 16.13
C GLY A 366 9.86 -12.57 16.95
N TRP A 367 11.18 -12.43 17.02
CA TRP A 367 11.86 -11.50 17.95
C TRP A 367 12.76 -10.40 17.34
N TYR A 368 13.06 -10.39 16.04
CA TYR A 368 14.08 -9.46 15.48
C TYR A 368 13.51 -8.36 14.55
N ALA A 369 12.42 -7.71 14.96
CA ALA A 369 11.67 -6.79 14.10
C ALA A 369 12.33 -5.42 13.83
N VAL A 370 13.34 -4.96 14.58
CA VAL A 370 13.81 -3.55 14.48
C VAL A 370 15.11 -3.38 13.68
N ARG A 371 15.96 -4.41 13.53
CA ARG A 371 17.25 -4.30 12.82
C ARG A 371 17.22 -4.68 11.33
N LEU A 372 16.04 -5.04 10.82
CA LEU A 372 15.86 -5.72 9.53
C LEU A 372 15.72 -4.77 8.32
N ARG A 373 15.41 -3.49 8.52
CA ARG A 373 15.23 -2.53 7.39
C ARG A 373 16.52 -2.34 6.58
N ARG A 374 17.70 -2.37 7.22
CA ARG A 374 19.01 -2.38 6.56
C ARG A 374 19.41 -3.76 6.02
N PHE A 375 18.94 -4.85 6.64
CA PHE A 375 19.27 -6.23 6.23
C PHE A 375 18.49 -6.70 4.99
N ILE A 376 17.23 -6.26 4.83
CA ILE A 376 16.41 -6.53 3.63
C ILE A 376 17.01 -5.86 2.39
N GLN A 377 17.57 -4.64 2.51
CA GLN A 377 18.33 -4.02 1.42
C GLN A 377 19.65 -4.76 1.14
N TYR A 378 20.29 -5.32 2.16
CA TYR A 378 21.58 -6.02 2.03
C TYR A 378 21.45 -7.42 1.36
N GLN A 379 20.40 -8.17 1.69
CA GLN A 379 20.14 -9.51 1.14
C GLN A 379 19.75 -9.50 -0.34
N PHE A 380 19.03 -8.46 -0.78
CA PHE A 380 18.73 -8.25 -2.21
C PHE A 380 19.97 -7.92 -3.06
N THR A 381 21.13 -7.64 -2.46
CA THR A 381 22.27 -7.08 -3.19
C THR A 381 23.49 -8.01 -3.22
N VAL A 382 23.82 -8.71 -2.12
CA VAL A 382 25.14 -9.41 -2.04
C VAL A 382 25.01 -10.93 -1.90
N LYS A 383 24.14 -11.43 -1.02
CA LYS A 383 24.02 -12.89 -0.80
C LYS A 383 23.17 -13.60 -1.85
N GLY A 384 22.13 -12.96 -2.39
CA GLY A 384 21.37 -13.51 -3.52
C GLY A 384 22.25 -13.75 -4.75
N VAL A 385 23.16 -12.82 -5.04
CA VAL A 385 24.13 -12.92 -6.15
C VAL A 385 25.14 -14.04 -5.92
N ALA A 386 25.70 -14.17 -4.71
CA ALA A 386 26.65 -15.23 -4.38
C ALA A 386 26.03 -16.64 -4.46
N THR A 387 24.79 -16.80 -3.98
CA THR A 387 24.07 -18.08 -4.03
C THR A 387 23.64 -18.44 -5.46
N PHE A 388 23.30 -17.43 -6.26
CA PHE A 388 22.97 -17.58 -7.68
C PHE A 388 24.19 -17.92 -8.53
N ILE A 389 25.34 -17.26 -8.30
CA ILE A 389 26.60 -17.59 -8.97
C ILE A 389 27.03 -19.00 -8.61
N ALA A 390 27.07 -19.36 -7.32
CA ALA A 390 27.46 -20.71 -6.88
C ALA A 390 26.60 -21.82 -7.50
N PHE A 391 25.30 -21.55 -7.69
CA PHE A 391 24.37 -22.49 -8.32
C PHE A 391 24.56 -22.58 -9.84
N ILE A 392 24.77 -21.46 -10.54
CA ILE A 392 25.13 -21.47 -11.97
C ILE A 392 26.44 -22.22 -12.18
N THR A 393 27.44 -22.01 -11.31
CA THR A 393 28.71 -22.73 -11.36
C THR A 393 28.50 -24.23 -11.13
N ALA A 394 27.63 -24.62 -10.19
CA ALA A 394 27.32 -26.03 -9.93
C ALA A 394 26.57 -26.72 -11.09
N ILE A 395 25.61 -26.04 -11.73
CA ILE A 395 24.92 -26.55 -12.91
C ILE A 395 25.87 -26.64 -14.11
N ALA A 396 26.67 -25.60 -14.34
CA ALA A 396 27.65 -25.59 -15.43
C ALA A 396 28.68 -26.70 -15.25
N LEU A 397 29.18 -26.93 -14.03
CA LEU A 397 30.08 -28.04 -13.71
C LEU A 397 29.38 -29.39 -13.87
N GLY A 398 28.19 -29.58 -13.30
CA GLY A 398 27.47 -30.86 -13.37
C GLY A 398 27.06 -31.30 -14.78
N GLN A 399 27.02 -30.39 -15.75
CA GLN A 399 26.64 -30.66 -17.15
C GLN A 399 27.82 -30.57 -18.15
N LEU A 400 29.00 -30.17 -17.68
CA LEU A 400 30.27 -30.32 -18.40
C LEU A 400 30.86 -31.74 -18.22
N PHE A 401 30.44 -32.44 -17.15
CA PHE A 401 30.91 -33.78 -16.79
C PHE A 401 29.93 -34.93 -17.11
N VAL A 402 28.80 -34.64 -17.78
CA VAL A 402 27.84 -35.60 -18.35
C VAL A 402 27.59 -35.22 -19.79
#